data_AF-A0A937Q5V4-F1
#
_entry.id   AF-A0A937Q5V4-F1
#
_cell.length_a   1.000
_cell.length_b   1.000
_cell.length_c   1.000
_cell.angle_alpha   90.00
_cell.angle_beta   90.00
_cell.angle_gamma   90.00
#
_symmetry.space_group_name_H-M   'P 1'
#
loop_
_entity.id
_entity.type
_entity.pdbx_description
1 polymer ?
#
loop_
_entity_poly.entity_id
_entity_poly.type
_entity_poly.pdbx_seq_one_letter_code
_entity_poly.pdbx_strand_id
1 'polypeptide(L)'
;MEKVLNITARLKDRRRKEQVEAYRDKFEAVQRVLQCSACHFRCAMCGRQTKGPDSSSPPQPALAESSLCESCLSEFEAFQKISKEGRSEADIFWHNDEWIELWACWLDYQRSIEKFRNSFDFNRLREKSTD
;
A
#
# COMPACT_ATOMS: atom_id res chain seq x y z
N MET A 1 34.11 4.76 19.00
CA MET A 1 33.00 3.91 18.53
C MET A 1 32.17 4.57 17.43
N GLU A 2 31.96 5.89 17.50
CA GLU A 2 31.19 6.67 16.52
C GLU A 2 31.76 6.66 15.08
N LYS A 3 33.09 6.73 14.92
CA LYS A 3 33.77 6.66 13.61
C LYS A 3 33.55 5.32 12.88
N VAL A 4 33.45 4.22 13.62
CA VAL A 4 33.24 2.87 13.05
C VAL A 4 31.79 2.70 12.59
N LEU A 5 30.81 3.19 13.36
CA LEU A 5 29.40 3.20 12.98
C LEU A 5 29.12 4.05 11.73
N ASN A 6 29.88 5.13 11.55
CA ASN A 6 29.78 5.99 10.38
C ASN A 6 30.29 5.30 9.10
N ILE A 7 31.42 4.58 9.17
CA ILE A 7 32.01 3.87 8.02
C ILE A 7 31.11 2.71 7.56
N THR A 8 30.57 1.92 8.50
CA THR A 8 29.68 0.80 8.16
C THR A 8 28.37 1.28 7.52
N ALA A 9 27.81 2.39 7.98
CA ALA A 9 26.65 3.02 7.35
C ALA A 9 26.93 3.46 5.91
N ARG A 10 28.09 4.07 5.65
CA ARG A 10 28.50 4.50 4.28
C ARG A 10 28.72 3.33 3.34
N LEU A 11 29.34 2.24 3.82
CA LEU A 11 29.52 1.01 3.03
C LEU A 11 28.19 0.37 2.66
N LYS A 12 27.24 0.32 3.62
CA LYS A 12 25.88 -0.21 3.38
C LYS A 12 25.13 0.64 2.35
N ASP A 13 25.26 1.96 2.42
CA ASP A 13 24.63 2.89 1.48
C ASP A 13 25.19 2.74 0.05
N ARG A 14 26.52 2.65 -0.08
CA ARG A 14 27.19 2.40 -1.37
C ARG A 14 26.72 1.09 -2.00
N ARG A 15 26.70 0.00 -1.23
CA ARG A 15 26.25 -1.32 -1.71
C ARG A 15 24.78 -1.29 -2.14
N ARG A 16 23.93 -0.52 -1.45
CA ARG A 16 22.53 -0.33 -1.81
C ARG A 16 22.41 0.38 -3.17
N LYS A 17 23.17 1.44 -3.40
CA LYS A 17 23.21 2.17 -4.68
C LYS A 17 23.67 1.29 -5.83
N GLU A 18 24.75 0.53 -5.65
CA GLU A 18 25.24 -0.44 -6.64
C GLU A 18 24.18 -1.49 -6.99
N GLN A 19 23.38 -1.97 -6.00
CA GLN A 19 22.26 -2.88 -6.26
C GLN A 19 21.11 -2.21 -7.01
N VAL A 20 20.80 -0.95 -6.73
CA VAL A 20 19.76 -0.21 -7.47
C VAL A 20 20.16 -0.04 -8.93
N GLU A 21 21.42 0.31 -9.21
CA GLU A 21 21.93 0.43 -10.57
C GLU A 21 21.94 -0.91 -11.30
N ALA A 22 22.43 -1.99 -10.65
CA ALA A 22 22.49 -3.32 -11.25
C ALA A 22 21.11 -3.95 -11.49
N TYR A 23 20.10 -3.60 -10.69
CA TYR A 23 18.74 -4.15 -10.76
C TYR A 23 17.69 -3.08 -11.02
N ARG A 24 18.02 -2.07 -11.82
CA ARG A 24 17.18 -0.91 -12.08
C ARG A 24 15.74 -1.26 -12.43
N ASP A 25 15.53 -2.14 -13.41
CA ASP A 25 14.18 -2.53 -13.85
C ASP A 25 13.36 -3.19 -12.74
N LYS A 26 14.00 -4.04 -11.93
CA LYS A 26 13.35 -4.71 -10.78
C LYS A 26 13.00 -3.69 -9.69
N PHE A 27 13.91 -2.76 -9.45
CA PHE A 27 13.72 -1.69 -8.48
C PHE A 27 12.58 -0.75 -8.91
N GLU A 28 12.55 -0.33 -10.18
CA GLU A 28 11.47 0.49 -10.73
C GLU A 28 10.11 -0.23 -10.68
N ALA A 29 10.07 -1.55 -10.89
CA ALA A 29 8.86 -2.34 -10.71
C ALA A 29 8.37 -2.33 -9.24
N VAL A 30 9.27 -2.54 -8.27
CA VAL A 30 8.96 -2.46 -6.84
C VAL A 30 8.47 -1.05 -6.45
N GLN A 31 9.14 -0.01 -6.94
CA GLN A 31 8.75 1.37 -6.70
C GLN A 31 7.34 1.65 -7.20
N ARG A 32 7.00 1.21 -8.41
CA ARG A 32 5.64 1.36 -8.97
C ARG A 32 4.59 0.67 -8.10
N VAL A 33 4.85 -0.55 -7.64
CA VAL A 33 3.94 -1.27 -6.75
C VAL A 33 3.68 -0.47 -5.47
N LEU A 34 4.74 0.01 -4.81
CA LEU A 34 4.64 0.78 -3.56
C LEU A 34 3.96 2.15 -3.73
N GLN A 35 4.17 2.80 -4.88
CA GLN A 35 3.51 4.08 -5.20
C GLN A 35 2.03 3.88 -5.53
N CYS A 36 1.71 2.90 -6.37
CA CYS A 36 0.33 2.65 -6.77
C CYS A 36 -0.53 2.12 -5.62
N SER A 37 0.02 1.32 -4.71
CA SER A 37 -0.71 0.83 -3.53
C SER A 37 -1.03 1.92 -2.51
N ALA A 38 -0.41 3.09 -2.62
CA ALA A 38 -0.62 4.25 -1.74
C ALA A 38 -1.30 5.43 -2.46
N CYS A 39 -1.77 5.22 -3.70
CA CYS A 39 -2.26 6.29 -4.55
C CYS A 39 -3.69 6.71 -4.14
N HIS A 40 -3.85 7.93 -3.65
CA HIS A 40 -5.16 8.49 -3.26
C HIS A 40 -6.10 8.76 -4.45
N PHE A 41 -5.59 8.71 -5.68
CA PHE A 41 -6.39 8.87 -6.90
C PHE A 41 -7.00 7.55 -7.40
N ARG A 42 -6.79 6.42 -6.71
CA ARG A 42 -7.31 5.12 -7.12
C ARG A 42 -7.90 4.38 -5.94
N CYS A 43 -8.96 3.63 -6.23
CA CYS A 43 -9.53 2.67 -5.29
C CYS A 43 -8.50 1.58 -4.94
N ALA A 44 -8.21 1.35 -3.67
CA ALA A 44 -7.25 0.33 -3.24
C ALA A 44 -7.71 -1.12 -3.48
N MET A 45 -9.01 -1.35 -3.73
CA MET A 45 -9.55 -2.67 -4.06
C MET A 45 -9.61 -2.90 -5.58
N CYS A 46 -10.32 -2.03 -6.31
CA CYS A 46 -10.59 -2.24 -7.74
C CYS A 46 -9.75 -1.40 -8.69
N GLY A 47 -8.91 -0.49 -8.19
CA GLY A 47 -8.04 0.36 -9.01
C GLY A 47 -8.74 1.48 -9.80
N ARG A 48 -10.08 1.59 -9.69
CA ARG A 48 -10.87 2.67 -10.33
C ARG A 48 -10.33 4.03 -9.91
N GLN A 49 -10.20 4.96 -10.86
CA GLN A 49 -9.85 6.34 -10.56
C GLN A 49 -10.92 7.00 -9.68
N THR A 50 -10.51 7.52 -8.53
CA THR A 50 -11.35 8.36 -7.66
C THR A 50 -11.23 9.81 -8.13
N LYS A 51 -12.32 10.58 -8.08
CA LYS A 51 -12.22 12.03 -8.28
C LYS A 51 -11.30 12.54 -7.17
N GLY A 52 -10.19 13.19 -7.55
CA GLY A 52 -9.25 13.75 -6.58
C GLY A 52 -10.01 14.66 -5.61
N PRO A 53 -9.60 14.73 -4.34
CA PRO A 53 -10.18 15.73 -3.44
C PRO A 53 -10.03 17.09 -4.12
N ASP A 54 -11.12 17.87 -4.17
CA ASP A 54 -11.00 19.30 -4.40
C ASP A 54 -9.89 19.80 -3.46
N SER A 55 -9.00 20.63 -3.97
CA SER A 55 -7.67 20.97 -3.41
C SER A 55 -7.69 21.69 -2.06
N SER A 56 -8.77 21.58 -1.29
CA SER A 56 -9.11 22.32 -0.09
C SER A 56 -9.24 21.46 1.17
N SER A 57 -9.05 20.13 1.09
CA SER A 57 -9.06 19.26 2.27
C SER A 57 -7.65 18.87 2.73
N PRO A 58 -7.31 19.01 4.03
CA PRO A 58 -6.00 18.64 4.55
C PRO A 58 -5.77 17.13 4.42
N PRO A 59 -4.52 16.68 4.20
CA PRO A 59 -4.19 15.27 4.04
C PRO A 59 -4.52 14.53 5.34
N GLN A 60 -5.63 13.79 5.33
CA GLN A 60 -6.00 12.90 6.43
C GLN A 60 -5.03 11.71 6.45
N PRO A 61 -4.69 11.19 7.64
CA PRO A 61 -3.93 9.94 7.74
C PRO A 61 -4.72 8.84 7.03
N ALA A 62 -4.15 8.33 5.93
CA ALA A 62 -4.79 7.34 5.08
C ALA A 62 -4.86 6.00 5.82
N LEU A 63 -5.94 5.76 6.55
CA LEU A 63 -6.41 4.41 6.81
C LEU A 63 -6.78 3.79 5.45
N ALA A 64 -6.49 2.50 5.24
CA ALA A 64 -6.79 1.82 3.96
C ALA A 64 -8.26 1.98 3.52
N GLU A 65 -9.17 2.16 4.47
CA GLU A 65 -10.60 2.41 4.26
C GLU A 65 -10.88 3.73 3.53
N SER A 66 -10.07 4.78 3.74
CA SER A 66 -10.23 6.09 3.08
C SER A 66 -9.81 6.09 1.61
N SER A 67 -9.36 4.93 1.10
CA SER A 67 -8.91 4.77 -0.29
C SER A 67 -9.82 3.87 -1.11
N LEU A 68 -10.98 3.45 -0.59
CA LEU A 68 -11.97 2.72 -1.38
C LEU A 68 -12.93 3.68 -2.09
N CYS A 69 -13.38 3.32 -3.29
CA CYS A 69 -14.54 4.00 -3.90
C CYS A 69 -15.83 3.55 -3.21
N GLU A 70 -16.90 4.34 -3.34
CA GLU A 70 -18.20 4.10 -2.68
C GLU A 70 -18.72 2.66 -2.81
N SER A 71 -18.68 2.09 -4.03
CA SER A 71 -19.11 0.69 -4.25
C SER A 71 -18.24 -0.33 -3.51
N CYS A 72 -16.91 -0.16 -3.51
CA CYS A 72 -16.01 -1.06 -2.80
C CYS A 72 -16.10 -0.88 -1.27
N LEU A 73 -16.38 0.33 -0.81
CA LEU A 73 -16.61 0.61 0.60
C LEU A 73 -17.87 -0.11 1.09
N SER A 74 -18.97 -0.02 0.34
CA SER A 74 -20.23 -0.71 0.68
C SER A 74 -20.06 -2.24 0.73
N GLU A 75 -19.35 -2.83 -0.23
CA GLU A 75 -19.04 -4.26 -0.20
C GLU A 75 -18.12 -4.64 0.98
N PHE A 76 -17.15 -3.78 1.32
CA PHE A 76 -16.27 -4.01 2.46
C PHE A 76 -17.02 -3.94 3.79
N GLU A 77 -17.97 -3.01 3.94
CA GLU A 77 -18.85 -2.92 5.12
C GLU A 77 -19.72 -4.17 5.27
N ALA A 78 -20.28 -4.68 4.15
CA ALA A 78 -21.00 -5.94 4.15
C ALA A 78 -20.09 -7.10 4.61
N PHE A 79 -18.85 -7.14 4.14
CA PHE A 79 -17.87 -8.16 4.54
C PHE A 79 -17.57 -8.06 6.04
N GLN A 80 -17.37 -6.86 6.57
CA GLN A 80 -17.14 -6.66 8.01
C GLN A 80 -18.33 -7.14 8.84
N LYS A 81 -19.56 -6.88 8.39
CA LYS A 81 -20.77 -7.30 9.08
C LYS A 81 -20.87 -8.83 9.12
N ILE A 82 -20.74 -9.48 7.96
CA ILE A 82 -20.79 -10.95 7.85
C ILE A 82 -19.66 -11.60 8.69
N SER A 83 -18.48 -11.01 8.69
CA SER A 83 -17.32 -11.53 9.45
C SER A 83 -17.51 -11.44 10.98
N LYS A 84 -18.31 -10.48 11.47
CA LYS A 84 -18.57 -10.28 12.91
C LYS A 84 -19.80 -11.02 13.41
N GLU A 85 -20.87 -10.98 12.63
CA GLU A 85 -22.21 -11.44 13.04
C GLU A 85 -22.55 -12.82 12.46
N GLY A 86 -21.75 -13.34 11.54
CA GLY A 86 -22.07 -14.52 10.72
C GLY A 86 -22.94 -14.14 9.51
N ARG A 87 -23.22 -15.11 8.64
CA ARG A 87 -24.15 -14.88 7.53
C ARG A 87 -25.57 -14.68 8.06
N SER A 88 -26.19 -13.55 7.73
CA SER A 88 -27.65 -13.44 7.82
C SER A 88 -28.30 -14.05 6.58
N GLU A 89 -29.57 -14.45 6.66
CA GLU A 89 -30.38 -14.96 5.54
C GLU A 89 -30.61 -13.94 4.41
N ALA A 90 -29.97 -12.77 4.43
CA ALA A 90 -30.02 -11.83 3.32
C ALA A 90 -29.25 -12.43 2.13
N ASP A 91 -30.01 -13.01 1.21
CA ASP A 91 -29.58 -13.87 0.11
C ASP A 91 -28.94 -13.06 -1.03
N ILE A 92 -27.82 -12.39 -0.75
CA ILE A 92 -26.96 -11.80 -1.77
C ILE A 92 -26.11 -12.92 -2.35
N PHE A 93 -26.48 -13.42 -3.54
CA PHE A 93 -25.89 -14.63 -4.11
C PHE A 93 -24.37 -14.55 -4.34
N TRP A 94 -23.78 -13.35 -4.42
CA TRP A 94 -22.33 -13.16 -4.58
C TRP A 94 -21.57 -12.98 -3.25
N HIS A 95 -22.25 -12.93 -2.10
CA HIS A 95 -21.62 -12.91 -0.76
C HIS A 95 -21.31 -14.34 -0.27
N ASN A 96 -20.70 -15.13 -1.16
CA ASN A 96 -20.29 -16.50 -0.91
C ASN A 96 -18.95 -16.57 -0.17
N ASP A 97 -18.46 -17.80 0.08
CA ASP A 97 -17.18 -18.02 0.77
C ASP A 97 -15.99 -17.42 0.04
N GLU A 98 -15.96 -17.49 -1.29
CA GLU A 98 -14.88 -16.95 -2.11
C GLU A 98 -14.82 -15.43 -2.03
N TRP A 99 -15.98 -14.77 -1.93
CA TRP A 99 -16.05 -13.32 -1.71
C TRP A 99 -15.55 -12.92 -0.32
N ILE A 100 -15.84 -13.71 0.72
CA ILE A 100 -15.29 -13.50 2.07
C ILE A 100 -13.76 -13.67 2.04
N GLU A 101 -13.27 -14.74 1.40
CA GLU A 101 -11.85 -15.01 1.25
C GLU A 101 -11.14 -13.87 0.50
N LEU A 102 -11.73 -13.36 -0.58
CA LEU A 102 -11.20 -12.24 -1.34
C LEU A 102 -10.92 -11.02 -0.44
N TRP A 103 -11.88 -10.63 0.40
CA TRP A 103 -11.72 -9.49 1.30
C TRP A 103 -10.72 -9.75 2.43
N ALA A 104 -10.68 -10.98 2.95
CA ALA A 104 -9.67 -11.38 3.95
C ALA A 104 -8.25 -11.30 3.36
N CYS A 105 -8.03 -11.86 2.16
CA CYS A 105 -6.76 -11.77 1.46
C CYS A 105 -6.39 -10.33 1.10
N TRP A 106 -7.37 -9.49 0.75
CA TRP A 106 -7.13 -8.08 0.51
C TRP A 106 -6.61 -7.36 1.77
N LEU A 107 -7.17 -7.63 2.95
CA LEU A 107 -6.65 -7.08 4.22
C LEU A 107 -5.22 -7.54 4.51
N ASP A 108 -4.91 -8.81 4.25
CA ASP A 108 -3.54 -9.34 4.37
C ASP A 108 -2.57 -8.67 3.40
N TYR A 109 -3.01 -8.43 2.16
CA TYR A 109 -2.26 -7.68 1.18
C TYR A 109 -2.00 -6.24 1.66
N GLN A 110 -3.02 -5.52 2.15
CA GLN A 110 -2.87 -4.16 2.67
C GLN A 110 -1.86 -4.10 3.84
N ARG A 111 -1.92 -5.05 4.77
CA ARG A 111 -0.96 -5.15 5.88
C ARG A 111 0.46 -5.45 5.38
N SER A 112 0.59 -6.33 4.39
CA SER A 112 1.88 -6.74 3.85
C SER A 112 2.54 -5.63 3.05
N ILE A 113 1.77 -4.88 2.26
CA ILE A 113 2.31 -3.78 1.45
C ILE A 113 2.73 -2.61 2.33
N GLU A 114 2.00 -2.32 3.41
CA GLU A 114 2.40 -1.30 4.38
C GLU A 114 3.69 -1.69 5.11
N LYS A 115 3.81 -2.94 5.59
CA LYS A 115 5.04 -3.45 6.18
C LYS A 115 6.22 -3.36 5.20
N PHE A 116 6.00 -3.73 3.94
CA PHE A 116 7.03 -3.65 2.92
C PHE A 116 7.46 -2.20 2.67
N ARG A 117 6.51 -1.28 2.56
CA ARG A 117 6.77 0.17 2.45
C ARG A 117 7.61 0.68 3.63
N ASN A 118 7.28 0.29 4.86
CA ASN A 118 8.01 0.72 6.06
C ASN A 118 9.40 0.07 6.18
N SER A 119 9.58 -1.13 5.64
CA SER A 119 10.91 -1.76 5.53
C SER A 119 11.82 -1.05 4.52
N PHE A 120 11.20 -0.34 3.57
CA PHE A 120 11.86 0.33 2.48
C PHE A 120 12.05 1.80 2.82
N ASP A 121 13.22 2.17 3.34
CA ASP A 121 13.57 3.58 3.55
C ASP A 121 13.72 4.27 2.17
N PHE A 122 12.61 4.83 1.69
CA PHE A 122 12.49 5.56 0.42
C PHE A 122 13.24 6.89 0.46
N ASN A 123 13.35 7.51 1.63
CA ASN A 123 13.95 8.84 1.77
C ASN A 123 15.47 8.79 1.55
N ARG A 124 16.14 7.72 1.99
CA ARG A 124 17.57 7.50 1.70
C ARG A 124 17.91 7.29 0.22
N LEU A 125 16.94 7.02 -0.63
CA LEU A 125 17.15 6.75 -2.06
C LEU A 125 16.88 7.96 -2.95
N ARG A 126 16.16 8.98 -2.45
CA ARG A 126 15.85 10.22 -3.20
C ARG A 126 16.90 11.31 -3.04
N GLU A 127 17.83 11.20 -2.10
CA GLU A 127 19.01 12.07 -2.02
C GLU A 127 20.04 11.67 -3.09
N LYS A 128 19.83 12.15 -4.31
CA LYS A 128 20.83 12.56 -5.31
C LYS A 128 20.12 12.89 -6.65
N SER A 129 19.54 14.08 -6.72
CA SER A 129 19.23 14.75 -7.99
C SER A 129 19.07 16.26 -7.78
N THR A 130 20.08 16.86 -7.14
CA THR A 130 20.33 18.29 -7.18
C THR A 130 21.86 18.45 -7.16
N ASP A 131 22.44 18.46 -8.36
CA ASP A 131 23.72 19.14 -8.62
C ASP A 131 23.43 20.63 -8.89
#